data_AF-K3WE26-F1
#
_entry.id   AF-K3WE26-F1
#
_cell.length_a   1.000
_cell.length_b   1.000
_cell.length_c   1.000
_cell.angle_alpha   90.00
_cell.angle_beta   90.00
_cell.angle_gamma   90.00
#
_symmetry.space_group_name_H-M   'P 1'
#
loop_
_entity.id
_entity.type
_entity.pdbx_description
1 polymer ?
#
loop_
_entity_poly.entity_id
_entity_poly.type
_entity_poly.pdbx_seq_one_letter_code
_entity_poly.pdbx_strand_id
1 'polypeptide(L)'
;MTDWDPRATETHGYICPPCPVFYPTREQFKNPLKYISSIRHIGEQAGICKIVPPAGWQPPFAINEKTFKFRTRVQQLNCIDGHSRAEGNFVESLRMFLYRNGTPMKELPRVDGQLVNLHLLYKTVKECGGYDTSGENALGRSAARRDLSRLPASLRD
;
A
#
# COMPACT_ATOMS: atom_id res chain seq x y z
N MET A 1 -13.42 26.84 -20.24
CA MET A 1 -12.30 25.88 -20.29
C MET A 1 -11.27 26.44 -19.34
N THR A 2 -11.30 26.00 -18.09
CA THR A 2 -10.49 26.54 -17.00
C THR A 2 -9.07 25.99 -17.13
N ASP A 3 -8.10 26.89 -17.25
CA ASP A 3 -6.67 26.57 -17.20
C ASP A 3 -6.36 26.03 -15.81
N TRP A 4 -6.12 24.73 -15.72
CA TRP A 4 -5.71 24.08 -14.48
C TRP A 4 -4.17 24.07 -14.44
N ASP A 5 -3.56 24.83 -13.53
CA ASP A 5 -2.11 24.87 -13.29
C ASP A 5 -1.68 23.86 -12.20
N PRO A 6 -1.02 22.74 -12.54
CA PRO A 6 -0.57 21.73 -11.58
C PRO A 6 0.44 22.24 -10.53
N ARG A 7 0.94 23.47 -10.65
CA ARG A 7 1.86 24.11 -9.67
C ARG A 7 1.16 25.09 -8.72
N ALA A 8 -0.12 25.42 -8.97
CA ALA A 8 -0.90 26.29 -8.11
C ALA A 8 -1.47 25.49 -6.91
N THR A 9 -0.63 25.26 -5.90
CA THR A 9 -1.00 24.49 -4.69
C THR A 9 -1.69 25.35 -3.62
N GLU A 10 -2.97 25.66 -3.79
CA GLU A 10 -3.84 25.92 -2.63
C GLU A 10 -4.35 24.58 -2.10
N THR A 11 -3.60 24.01 -1.16
CA THR A 11 -3.89 22.68 -0.65
C THR A 11 -5.10 22.62 0.27
N HIS A 12 -5.73 23.73 0.68
CA HIS A 12 -6.93 23.74 1.54
C HIS A 12 -6.86 22.76 2.74
N GLY A 13 -5.66 22.52 3.30
CA GLY A 13 -5.43 21.55 4.38
C GLY A 13 -5.20 20.09 3.97
N TYR A 14 -5.19 19.77 2.68
CA TYR A 14 -4.84 18.45 2.14
C TYR A 14 -3.32 18.25 2.02
N ILE A 15 -2.86 17.02 2.30
CA ILE A 15 -1.45 16.63 2.16
C ILE A 15 -1.05 16.53 0.66
N CYS A 16 -2.02 16.29 -0.22
CA CYS A 16 -1.85 16.16 -1.67
C CYS A 16 -2.81 17.13 -2.37
N PRO A 17 -2.39 17.83 -3.45
CA PRO A 17 -3.30 18.68 -4.21
C PRO A 17 -4.51 17.89 -4.73
N PRO A 18 -5.70 18.50 -4.78
CA PRO A 18 -6.89 17.85 -5.30
C PRO A 18 -6.72 17.54 -6.81
N CYS A 19 -7.29 16.43 -7.25
CA CYS A 19 -7.33 16.10 -8.68
C CYS A 19 -8.30 17.01 -9.45
N PRO A 20 -8.07 17.26 -10.76
CA PRO A 20 -8.98 18.05 -11.58
C PRO A 20 -10.39 17.45 -11.62
N VAL A 21 -11.39 18.34 -11.58
CA VAL A 21 -12.82 17.99 -11.61
C VAL A 21 -13.49 18.61 -12.82
N PHE A 22 -14.20 17.80 -13.60
CA PHE A 22 -14.84 18.22 -14.84
C PHE A 22 -16.36 18.07 -14.78
N TYR A 23 -17.06 19.04 -15.36
CA TYR A 23 -18.52 19.12 -15.40
C TYR A 23 -19.00 19.19 -16.86
N PRO A 24 -19.14 18.05 -17.57
CA PRO A 24 -19.63 18.02 -18.94
C PRO A 24 -21.04 18.58 -19.07
N THR A 25 -21.32 19.20 -20.22
CA THR A 25 -22.70 19.48 -20.63
C THR A 25 -23.43 18.20 -21.02
N ARG A 26 -24.76 18.23 -21.10
CA ARG A 26 -25.56 17.09 -21.56
C ARG A 26 -25.13 16.59 -22.93
N GLU A 27 -24.74 17.47 -23.84
CA GLU A 27 -24.27 17.11 -25.18
C GLU A 27 -22.90 16.44 -25.15
N GLN A 28 -21.97 16.97 -24.36
CA GLN A 28 -20.65 16.37 -24.16
C GLN A 28 -20.75 14.99 -23.52
N PHE A 29 -21.69 14.82 -22.58
CA PHE A 29 -21.89 13.57 -21.86
C PHE A 29 -22.50 12.44 -22.72
N LYS A 30 -23.09 12.77 -23.88
CA LYS A 30 -23.61 11.75 -24.83
C LYS A 30 -22.52 10.85 -25.40
N ASN A 31 -21.30 11.36 -25.56
CA ASN A 31 -20.16 10.58 -26.06
C ASN A 31 -18.98 10.66 -25.07
N PRO A 32 -18.96 9.76 -24.06
CA PRO A 32 -17.95 9.80 -22.99
C PRO A 32 -16.51 9.71 -23.50
N LEU A 33 -16.23 8.86 -24.50
CA LEU A 33 -14.88 8.68 -25.03
C LEU A 33 -14.38 9.95 -25.74
N LYS A 34 -15.25 10.61 -26.50
CA LYS A 34 -14.94 11.90 -27.12
C LYS A 34 -14.68 12.98 -26.05
N TYR A 35 -15.48 13.01 -24.99
CA TYR A 35 -15.29 13.94 -23.89
C TYR A 35 -13.97 13.69 -23.15
N ILE A 36 -13.68 12.44 -22.77
CA ILE A 36 -12.41 12.03 -22.13
C ILE A 36 -11.22 12.45 -23.01
N SER A 37 -11.31 12.23 -24.31
CA SER A 37 -10.26 12.64 -25.25
C SER A 37 -10.02 14.16 -25.24
N SER A 38 -11.08 14.96 -25.09
CA SER A 38 -10.97 16.42 -25.04
C SER A 38 -10.26 16.93 -23.77
N ILE A 39 -10.43 16.25 -22.64
CA ILE A 39 -9.84 16.62 -21.34
C ILE A 39 -8.53 15.88 -21.04
N ARG A 40 -8.09 14.95 -21.91
CA ARG A 40 -6.94 14.07 -21.69
C ARG A 40 -5.68 14.84 -21.31
N HIS A 41 -5.35 15.91 -22.03
CA HIS A 41 -4.14 16.71 -21.80
C HIS A 41 -4.03 17.27 -20.38
N ILE A 42 -5.16 17.50 -19.71
CA ILE A 42 -5.22 17.97 -18.33
C ILE A 42 -5.18 16.77 -17.36
N GLY A 43 -5.99 15.74 -17.62
CA GLY A 43 -6.07 14.56 -16.74
C GLY A 43 -4.77 13.74 -16.69
N GLU A 44 -4.03 13.68 -17.79
CA GLU A 44 -2.77 12.94 -17.89
C GLU A 44 -1.68 13.53 -17.00
N GLN A 45 -1.67 14.85 -16.80
CA GLN A 45 -0.71 15.52 -15.91
C GLN A 45 -0.90 15.13 -14.44
N ALA A 46 -2.15 14.89 -14.02
CA ALA A 46 -2.48 14.50 -12.65
C ALA A 46 -2.53 12.97 -12.42
N GLY A 47 -2.52 12.18 -13.50
CA GLY A 47 -2.71 10.72 -13.47
C GLY A 47 -4.15 10.27 -13.19
N ILE A 48 -4.95 11.08 -12.49
CA ILE A 48 -6.38 10.85 -12.20
C ILE A 48 -7.19 12.14 -12.37
N CYS A 49 -8.48 12.00 -12.67
CA CYS A 49 -9.44 13.10 -12.65
C CYS A 49 -10.83 12.62 -12.24
N LYS A 50 -11.69 13.55 -11.81
CA LYS A 50 -13.09 13.30 -11.44
C LYS A 50 -14.02 13.92 -12.48
N ILE A 51 -15.01 13.16 -12.96
CA ILE A 51 -16.07 13.68 -13.85
C ILE A 51 -17.38 13.65 -13.10
N VAL A 52 -18.02 14.81 -12.96
CA VAL A 52 -19.35 14.94 -12.35
C VAL A 52 -20.38 14.96 -13.46
N PRO A 53 -21.33 14.01 -13.51
CA PRO A 53 -22.32 13.96 -14.58
C PRO A 53 -23.24 15.20 -14.56
N PRO A 54 -23.89 15.54 -15.70
CA PRO A 54 -24.79 16.67 -15.78
C PRO A 54 -25.97 16.56 -14.80
N ALA A 55 -26.49 17.70 -14.35
CA ALA A 55 -27.66 17.76 -13.48
C ALA A 55 -28.88 17.02 -14.07
N GLY A 56 -29.49 16.16 -13.25
CA GLY A 56 -30.62 15.29 -13.62
C GLY A 56 -30.22 13.93 -14.19
N TRP A 57 -28.93 13.64 -14.39
CA TRP A 57 -28.49 12.28 -14.72
C TRP A 57 -28.44 11.44 -13.44
N GLN A 58 -29.45 10.58 -13.28
CA GLN A 58 -29.60 9.71 -12.11
C GLN A 58 -30.07 8.33 -12.57
N PRO A 59 -29.15 7.44 -12.98
CA PRO A 59 -29.53 6.09 -13.38
C PRO A 59 -30.11 5.31 -12.19
N PRO A 60 -31.13 4.47 -12.40
CA PRO A 60 -31.66 3.63 -11.34
C PRO A 60 -30.61 2.61 -10.90
N PHE A 61 -30.57 2.29 -9.61
CA PHE A 61 -29.70 1.23 -9.10
C PHE A 61 -30.27 -0.13 -9.48
N ALA A 62 -29.53 -0.90 -10.28
CA ALA A 62 -30.04 -2.14 -10.88
C ALA A 62 -30.04 -3.35 -9.92
N ILE A 63 -29.43 -3.22 -8.73
CA ILE A 63 -29.24 -4.33 -7.80
C ILE A 63 -30.27 -4.22 -6.67
N ASN A 64 -30.98 -5.32 -6.42
CA ASN A 64 -31.88 -5.40 -5.26
C ASN A 64 -31.07 -5.71 -3.98
N GLU A 65 -30.97 -4.70 -3.12
CA GLU A 65 -30.25 -4.74 -1.85
C GLU A 65 -30.72 -5.86 -0.90
N LYS A 66 -32.01 -6.21 -0.93
CA LYS A 66 -32.58 -7.23 -0.02
C LYS A 66 -32.15 -8.65 -0.38
N THR A 67 -31.84 -8.88 -1.65
CA THR A 67 -31.51 -10.22 -2.17
C THR A 67 -30.02 -10.38 -2.48
N PHE A 68 -29.30 -9.28 -2.66
CA PHE A 68 -27.90 -9.32 -3.06
C PHE A 68 -27.00 -9.77 -1.90
N LYS A 69 -26.29 -10.89 -2.11
CA LYS A 69 -25.30 -11.42 -1.16
C LYS A 69 -23.99 -11.61 -1.88
N PHE A 70 -22.90 -11.16 -1.27
CA PHE A 70 -21.55 -11.40 -1.74
C PHE A 70 -20.67 -11.83 -0.58
N ARG A 71 -19.62 -12.62 -0.87
CA ARG A 71 -18.63 -12.99 0.13
C ARG A 71 -17.72 -11.78 0.36
N THR A 72 -17.65 -11.33 1.61
CA THR A 72 -16.73 -10.26 2.01
C THR A 72 -15.29 -10.78 2.05
N ARG A 73 -14.33 -9.88 1.86
CA ARG A 73 -12.91 -10.14 2.10
C ARG A 73 -12.48 -9.32 3.32
N VAL A 74 -11.86 -9.96 4.29
CA VAL A 74 -11.26 -9.27 5.44
C VAL A 74 -9.97 -8.61 4.97
N GLN A 75 -9.83 -7.32 5.22
CA GLN A 75 -8.59 -6.57 4.98
C GLN A 75 -8.03 -6.13 6.33
N GLN A 76 -6.98 -6.79 6.80
CA GLN A 76 -6.30 -6.43 8.04
C GLN A 76 -5.36 -5.26 7.76
N LEU A 77 -5.66 -4.07 8.30
CA LEU A 77 -4.94 -2.82 7.95
C LEU A 77 -3.43 -2.89 8.22
N ASN A 78 -3.03 -3.59 9.29
CA ASN A 78 -1.63 -3.86 9.63
C ASN A 78 -0.89 -4.73 8.59
N CYS A 79 -1.63 -5.44 7.73
CA CYS A 79 -1.10 -6.33 6.68
C CYS A 79 -1.35 -5.79 5.27
N ILE A 80 -1.87 -4.55 5.12
CA ILE A 80 -2.16 -3.96 3.81
C ILE A 80 -0.91 -3.42 3.13
N ASP A 81 0.12 -3.05 3.89
CA ASP A 81 1.34 -2.49 3.33
C ASP A 81 2.10 -3.54 2.49
N GLY A 82 2.69 -3.09 1.38
CA GLY A 82 3.43 -3.95 0.45
C GLY A 82 4.63 -4.63 1.10
N HIS A 83 5.22 -4.00 2.13
CA HIS A 83 6.32 -4.54 2.91
C HIS A 83 5.91 -5.82 3.65
N SER A 84 4.71 -5.84 4.25
CA SER A 84 4.21 -7.00 5.01
C SER A 84 4.02 -8.25 4.13
N ARG A 85 3.77 -8.09 2.83
CA ARG A 85 3.67 -9.22 1.89
C ARG A 85 5.03 -9.85 1.57
N ALA A 86 6.05 -9.02 1.35
CA ALA A 86 7.43 -9.50 1.13
C ALA A 86 7.96 -10.22 2.38
N GLU A 87 7.67 -9.68 3.56
CA GLU A 87 8.01 -10.29 4.85
C GLU A 87 7.34 -11.65 5.04
N GLY A 88 6.03 -11.75 4.77
CA GLY A 88 5.28 -13.01 4.84
C GLY A 88 5.82 -14.09 3.89
N ASN A 89 6.06 -13.72 2.62
CA ASN A 89 6.62 -14.64 1.63
C ASN A 89 8.02 -15.14 2.02
N PHE A 90 8.85 -14.28 2.61
CA PHE A 90 10.17 -14.64 3.09
C PHE A 90 10.08 -15.67 4.23
N VAL A 91 9.23 -15.43 5.22
CA VAL A 91 9.03 -16.35 6.35
C VAL A 91 8.53 -17.72 5.88
N GLU A 92 7.59 -17.75 4.93
CA GLU A 92 7.08 -19.01 4.39
C GLU A 92 8.15 -19.80 3.63
N SER A 93 8.95 -19.09 2.81
CA SER A 93 10.07 -19.69 2.09
C SER A 93 11.12 -20.26 3.04
N LEU A 94 11.42 -19.54 4.13
CA LEU A 94 12.34 -19.99 5.17
C LEU A 94 11.80 -21.21 5.93
N ARG A 95 10.51 -21.22 6.28
CA ARG A 95 9.85 -22.39 6.89
C ARG A 95 9.96 -23.62 6.01
N MET A 96 9.69 -23.47 4.72
CA MET A 96 9.78 -24.57 3.75
C MET A 96 11.21 -25.09 3.62
N PHE A 97 12.21 -24.19 3.56
CA PHE A 97 13.62 -24.56 3.55
C PHE A 97 14.02 -25.36 4.79
N LEU A 98 13.67 -24.87 5.97
CA LEU A 98 14.00 -25.51 7.24
C LEU A 98 13.31 -26.86 7.42
N TYR A 99 12.05 -26.98 7.00
CA TYR A 99 11.32 -28.24 6.98
C TYR A 99 12.04 -29.29 6.12
N ARG A 100 12.46 -28.91 4.91
CA ARG A 100 13.19 -29.81 3.99
C ARG A 100 14.56 -30.24 4.51
N ASN A 101 15.23 -29.39 5.29
CA ASN A 101 16.53 -29.69 5.89
C ASN A 101 16.43 -30.42 7.25
N GLY A 102 15.23 -30.87 7.65
CA GLY A 102 15.04 -31.65 8.87
C GLY A 102 14.99 -30.83 10.16
N THR A 103 14.96 -29.50 10.07
CA THR A 103 14.94 -28.58 11.22
C THR A 103 13.72 -27.64 11.18
N PRO A 104 12.48 -28.17 11.18
CA PRO A 104 11.28 -27.37 10.97
C PRO A 104 11.12 -26.26 12.02
N MET A 105 10.89 -25.04 11.54
CA MET A 105 10.60 -23.88 12.40
C MET A 105 9.19 -24.00 12.99
N LYS A 106 9.13 -24.49 14.25
CA LYS A 106 7.87 -24.64 15.00
C LYS A 106 7.26 -23.29 15.36
N GLU A 107 8.07 -22.36 15.84
CA GLU A 107 7.65 -21.04 16.30
C GLU A 107 8.53 -19.94 15.72
N LEU A 108 7.98 -18.73 15.60
CA LEU A 108 8.74 -17.56 15.17
C LEU A 108 9.63 -17.08 16.32
N PRO A 109 10.90 -16.75 16.05
CA PRO A 109 11.84 -16.32 17.07
C PRO A 109 11.41 -15.00 17.70
N ARG A 110 11.66 -14.88 19.01
CA ARG A 110 11.39 -13.69 19.80
C ARG A 110 12.67 -13.21 20.48
N VAL A 111 12.84 -11.89 20.58
CA VAL A 111 13.89 -11.24 21.37
C VAL A 111 13.19 -10.35 22.39
N ASP A 112 13.52 -10.51 23.67
CA ASP A 112 12.88 -9.79 24.78
C ASP A 112 11.34 -9.88 24.77
N GLY A 113 10.80 -11.02 24.33
CA GLY A 113 9.35 -11.26 24.22
C GLY A 113 8.70 -10.74 22.94
N GLN A 114 9.41 -9.93 22.13
CA GLN A 114 8.90 -9.38 20.88
C GLN A 114 9.25 -10.26 19.67
N LEU A 115 8.32 -10.41 18.73
CA LEU A 115 8.54 -11.15 17.49
C LEU A 115 9.61 -10.46 16.63
N VAL A 116 10.56 -11.24 16.12
CA VAL A 116 11.63 -10.74 15.24
C VAL A 116 11.14 -10.67 13.80
N ASN A 117 11.35 -9.54 13.13
CA ASN A 117 11.15 -9.42 11.69
C ASN A 117 12.32 -10.06 10.94
N LEU A 118 12.17 -11.34 10.58
CA LEU A 118 13.23 -12.13 9.94
C LEU A 118 13.66 -11.60 8.57
N HIS A 119 12.75 -11.01 7.81
CA HIS A 119 13.06 -10.46 6.49
C HIS A 119 13.90 -9.19 6.60
N LEU A 120 13.55 -8.30 7.54
CA LEU A 120 14.32 -7.11 7.83
C LEU A 120 15.70 -7.45 8.42
N LEU A 121 15.76 -8.42 9.34
CA LEU A 121 17.00 -8.93 9.90
C LEU A 121 17.93 -9.44 8.79
N TYR A 122 17.42 -10.31 7.91
CA TYR A 122 18.18 -10.85 6.79
C TYR A 122 18.69 -9.75 5.86
N LYS A 123 17.83 -8.79 5.49
CA LYS A 123 18.22 -7.66 4.64
C LYS A 123 19.34 -6.82 5.28
N THR A 124 19.19 -6.51 6.57
CA THR A 124 20.18 -5.73 7.31
C THR A 124 21.53 -6.45 7.40
N VAL A 125 21.53 -7.75 7.73
CA VAL A 125 22.75 -8.56 7.80
C VAL A 125 23.42 -8.67 6.42
N LYS A 126 22.63 -8.82 5.37
CA LYS A 126 23.15 -8.86 3.99
C LYS A 126 23.78 -7.53 3.57
N GLU A 127 23.15 -6.40 3.91
CA GLU A 127 23.71 -5.06 3.68
C GLU A 127 25.00 -4.83 4.49
N CYS A 128 25.15 -5.44 5.66
CA CYS A 128 26.38 -5.43 6.46
C CYS A 128 27.49 -6.39 5.98
N GLY A 129 27.35 -6.97 4.78
CA GLY A 129 28.36 -7.86 4.18
C GLY A 129 28.13 -9.35 4.43
N GLY A 130 27.01 -9.72 5.06
CA GLY A 130 26.65 -11.11 5.34
C GLY A 130 26.94 -11.52 6.79
N TYR A 131 26.67 -12.80 7.08
CA TYR A 131 26.82 -13.35 8.43
C TYR A 131 28.27 -13.33 8.91
N ASP A 132 29.20 -13.74 8.04
CA ASP A 132 30.61 -13.92 8.39
C ASP A 132 31.29 -12.59 8.80
N THR A 133 30.94 -11.47 8.15
CA THR A 133 31.47 -10.14 8.48
C THR A 133 30.73 -9.47 9.64
N SER A 134 29.51 -9.92 9.95
CA SER A 134 28.65 -9.33 11.00
C SER A 134 28.89 -9.92 12.38
N GLY A 135 29.53 -11.10 12.47
CA GLY A 135 29.88 -11.75 13.74
C GLY A 135 31.03 -11.06 14.49
N GLU A 136 31.95 -10.41 13.76
CA GLU A 136 33.16 -9.78 14.33
C GLU A 136 32.96 -8.30 14.69
N ASN A 137 31.97 -7.63 14.08
CA ASN A 137 31.72 -6.22 14.29
C ASN A 137 30.54 -5.97 15.24
N ALA A 138 30.72 -5.04 16.20
CA ALA A 138 29.69 -4.55 17.13
C ALA A 138 28.37 -4.09 16.47
N LEU A 139 28.37 -3.93 15.14
CA LEU A 139 27.24 -3.63 14.28
C LEU A 139 26.12 -4.68 14.28
N GLY A 140 26.44 -5.98 14.38
CA GLY A 140 25.40 -7.03 14.46
C GLY A 140 24.52 -6.90 15.70
N ARG A 141 25.11 -6.45 16.82
CA ARG A 141 24.39 -6.13 18.07
C ARG A 141 23.57 -4.85 17.96
N SER A 142 24.04 -3.85 17.21
CA SER A 142 23.31 -2.59 16.95
C SER A 142 22.17 -2.75 15.95
N ALA A 143 22.27 -3.65 14.97
CA ALA A 143 21.19 -3.94 14.02
C ALA A 143 19.96 -4.54 14.74
N ALA A 144 20.19 -5.53 15.62
CA ALA A 144 19.13 -6.10 16.47
C ALA A 144 18.51 -5.05 17.43
N ARG A 145 19.31 -4.12 17.96
CA ARG A 145 18.81 -3.02 18.82
C ARG A 145 18.09 -1.90 18.06
N ARG A 146 18.44 -1.65 16.80
CA ARG A 146 17.76 -0.66 15.94
C ARG A 146 16.35 -1.11 15.56
N ASP A 147 16.11 -2.41 15.53
CA ASP A 147 14.84 -3.01 15.12
C ASP A 147 13.75 -2.88 16.22
N LEU A 148 14.11 -3.10 17.49
CA LEU A 148 13.19 -2.99 18.63
C LEU A 148 12.66 -1.55 18.87
N SER A 149 13.37 -0.53 18.39
CA SER A 149 12.98 0.88 18.57
C SER A 149 12.12 1.47 17.45
N ARG A 150 11.92 0.74 16.33
CA ARG A 150 11.14 1.21 15.17
C ARG A 150 9.80 0.52 14.96
N LEU A 151 9.41 -0.40 15.84
CA LEU A 151 8.06 -0.99 15.82
C LEU A 151 7.00 0.06 16.19
N PRO A 152 5.89 0.17 15.45
CA PRO A 152 4.79 1.07 15.80
C PRO A 152 4.27 0.72 17.19
N ALA A 153 3.90 1.75 17.96
CA ALA A 153 3.45 1.61 19.35
C ALA A 153 2.24 0.68 19.54
N SER A 154 1.54 0.29 18.46
CA SER A 154 0.39 -0.62 18.45
C SER A 154 0.71 -2.10 18.72
N LEU A 155 1.97 -2.45 18.97
CA LEU A 155 2.41 -3.81 19.34
C LEU A 155 3.04 -3.84 20.75
N ARG A 156 2.72 -2.85 21.61
CA ARG A 156 3.23 -2.76 22.99
C ARG A 156 2.25 -3.21 24.08
N ASP A 157 1.09 -3.76 23.71
CA ASP A 157 0.12 -4.35 24.63
C ASP A 157 -0.14 -5.84 24.30
#